data_AF-A0AAU9CWL8-F1
#
_entry.id   AF-A0AAU9CWL8-F1
#
_cell.length_a   1.000
_cell.length_b   1.000
_cell.length_c   1.000
_cell.angle_alpha   90.00
_cell.angle_beta   90.00
_cell.angle_gamma   90.00
#
_symmetry.space_group_name_H-M   'P 1'
#
loop_
_entity.id
_entity.type
_entity.pdbx_description
1 polymer ?
#
loop_
_entity_poly.entity_id
_entity_poly.type
_entity_poly.pdbx_seq_one_letter_code
_entity_poly.pdbx_strand_id
1 'polypeptide(L)' 'MAYNRRNLLNRVLDVQNVVLAYQDDHTNEWIFKNKIQPVYRISRRTFYTYLSIPAKRELRLMNIQLGLFD' A
#
# COMPACT_ATOMS: atom_id res chain seq x y z
N MET A 1 -3.99 -19.28 -0.87
CA MET A 1 -5.17 -18.45 -1.20
C MET A 1 -4.71 -17.15 -1.86
N ALA A 2 -4.66 -17.10 -3.19
CA ALA A 2 -4.23 -15.93 -3.96
C ALA A 2 -5.07 -14.67 -3.69
N TYR A 3 -6.36 -14.86 -3.35
CA TYR A 3 -7.30 -13.78 -3.04
C TYR A 3 -6.85 -12.91 -1.86
N ASN A 4 -6.34 -13.53 -0.79
CA ASN A 4 -5.88 -12.81 0.41
C ASN A 4 -4.61 -11.99 0.14
N ARG A 5 -3.72 -12.50 -0.72
CA ARG A 5 -2.47 -11.82 -1.06
C ARG A 5 -2.71 -10.65 -2.02
N ARG A 6 -3.61 -10.80 -3.00
CA ARG A 6 -4.02 -9.68 -3.88
C ARG A 6 -4.63 -8.54 -3.08
N ASN A 7 -5.54 -8.83 -2.16
CA ASN A 7 -6.19 -7.82 -1.31
C ASN A 7 -5.19 -7.09 -0.41
N LEU A 8 -4.22 -7.82 0.16
CA LEU A 8 -3.13 -7.20 0.92
C LEU A 8 -2.33 -6.23 0.06
N LEU A 9 -1.92 -6.65 -1.14
CA LEU A 9 -1.12 -5.80 -2.04
C LEU A 9 -1.90 -4.58 -2.54
N ASN A 10 -3.20 -4.73 -2.82
CA ASN A 10 -4.06 -3.60 -3.16
C ASN A 10 -4.12 -2.59 -2.01
N ARG A 11 -4.30 -3.05 -0.77
CA ARG A 11 -4.28 -2.20 0.42
C ARG A 11 -2.94 -1.49 0.61
N VAL A 12 -1.84 -2.20 0.38
CA VAL A 12 -0.49 -1.62 0.44
C VAL A 12 -0.33 -0.53 -0.62
N LEU A 13 -0.75 -0.80 -1.86
CA LEU A 13 -0.67 0.16 -2.95
C LEU A 13 -1.52 1.41 -2.69
N ASP A 14 -2.71 1.23 -2.11
CA ASP A 14 -3.59 2.33 -1.72
C ASP A 14 -2.93 3.23 -0.66
N VAL A 15 -2.34 2.63 0.39
CA VAL A 15 -1.55 3.37 1.38
C VAL A 15 -0.37 4.11 0.74
N GLN A 16 0.34 3.48 -0.20
CA GLN A 16 1.45 4.10 -0.92
C GLN A 16 0.98 5.30 -1.76
N ASN A 17 -0.16 5.18 -2.45
CA ASN A 17 -0.72 6.28 -3.24
C ASN A 17 -1.11 7.47 -2.36
N VAL A 18 -1.70 7.22 -1.18
CA VAL A 18 -1.98 8.29 -0.21
C VAL A 18 -0.68 8.98 0.21
N VAL A 19 0.39 8.24 0.45
CA VAL A 19 1.68 8.84 0.84
C VAL A 19 2.26 9.68 -0.29
N LEU A 20 2.27 9.15 -1.52
CA LEU A 20 2.74 9.89 -2.70
C LEU A 20 1.97 11.20 -2.92
N ALA A 21 0.68 11.24 -2.59
CA ALA A 21 -0.15 12.44 -2.74
C ALA A 21 0.14 13.54 -1.71
N TYR A 22 0.81 13.24 -0.59
CA TYR A 22 1.04 14.20 0.50
C TYR A 22 2.52 14.34 0.91
N GLN A 23 3.42 13.50 0.38
CA GLN A 23 4.83 13.48 0.78
C GLN A 23 5.61 14.75 0.45
N ASP A 24 5.15 15.51 -0.55
CA ASP A 24 5.82 16.75 -0.98
C ASP A 24 5.63 17.87 0.07
N ASP A 25 4.48 17.86 0.75
CA ASP A 25 4.12 18.89 1.73
C ASP A 25 4.31 18.42 3.19
N HIS A 26 4.29 17.11 3.44
CA HIS A 26 4.15 16.56 4.78
C HIS A 26 5.10 15.38 5.05
N THR A 27 5.54 15.26 6.30
CA THR A 27 6.38 14.13 6.73
C THR A 27 5.58 12.83 6.77
N ASN A 28 6.27 11.71 6.59
CA ASN A 28 5.68 10.37 6.73
C ASN A 28 5.00 10.15 8.09
N GLU A 29 5.49 10.78 9.16
CA GLU A 29 4.84 10.70 10.47
C GLU A 29 3.51 11.47 10.50
N TRP A 30 3.47 12.66 9.91
CA TRP A 30 2.25 13.44 9.79
C TRP A 30 1.22 12.70 8.92
N ILE A 31 1.65 12.16 7.78
CA ILE A 31 0.79 11.38 6.87
C ILE A 31 0.25 10.14 7.59
N PHE A 32 1.08 9.44 8.35
CA PHE A 32 0.64 8.31 9.15
C PHE A 32 -0.47 8.70 10.13
N LYS A 33 -0.24 9.75 10.95
CA LYS A 33 -1.20 10.17 11.99
C LYS A 33 -2.51 10.72 11.40
N ASN A 34 -2.44 11.50 10.33
CA ASN A 34 -3.59 12.26 9.81
C ASN A 34 -4.33 11.58 8.67
N LYS A 35 -3.66 10.77 7.84
CA LYS A 35 -4.25 10.16 6.64
C LYS A 35 -4.38 8.65 6.75
N ILE A 36 -3.40 7.96 7.35
CA ILE A 36 -3.36 6.49 7.34
C ILE A 36 -4.04 5.87 8.57
N GLN A 37 -3.63 6.26 9.78
CA GLN A 37 -4.12 5.67 11.03
C GLN A 37 -5.64 5.78 11.18
N PRO A 38 -6.30 6.92 10.86
CA PRO A 38 -7.77 7.04 11.01
C PRO A 38 -8.56 6.11 10.09
N VAL A 39 -8.05 5.86 8.89
CA VAL A 39 -8.73 5.07 7.84
C VAL A 39 -8.41 3.59 7.98
N TYR A 40 -7.13 3.24 8.04
CA TYR A 40 -6.67 1.86 7.97
C TYR A 40 -6.51 1.21 9.34
N ARG A 41 -6.46 1.99 10.42
CA ARG A 41 -6.29 1.50 11.80
C ARG A 41 -5.10 0.55 11.95
N ILE A 42 -4.02 0.81 11.21
CA ILE A 42 -2.78 0.03 11.26
C ILE A 42 -1.77 0.66 12.20
N SER A 43 -0.88 -0.16 12.75
CA SER A 43 0.23 0.32 13.56
C SER A 43 1.25 1.09 12.71
N ARG A 44 2.04 1.95 13.36
CA ARG A 44 3.16 2.67 12.72
C ARG A 44 4.16 1.69 12.09
N ARG A 45 4.42 0.55 12.75
CA ARG A 45 5.29 -0.50 12.21
C ARG A 45 4.76 -1.06 10.89
N THR A 46 3.47 -1.41 10.87
CA THR A 46 2.79 -1.93 9.67
C THR A 46 2.83 -0.91 8.53
N PHE A 47 2.65 0.37 8.83
CA PHE A 47 2.75 1.44 7.85
C PHE A 47 4.13 1.47 7.16
N TYR A 48 5.23 1.48 7.92
CA TYR A 48 6.56 1.44 7.31
C TYR A 48 6.82 0.13 6.57
N THR A 49 6.32 -1.01 7.08
CA THR A 49 6.36 -2.27 6.32
C THR A 49 5.66 -2.13 4.97
N TYR A 50 4.52 -1.46 4.90
CA TYR A 50 3.81 -1.21 3.63
C TYR A 50 4.62 -0.32 2.68
N LEU A 51 5.30 0.71 3.18
CA LEU A 51 6.16 1.56 2.34
C LEU A 51 7.33 0.80 1.70
N SER A 52 7.85 -0.23 2.37
CA SER A 52 8.96 -1.04 1.85
C SER A 52 8.55 -2.14 0.87
N ILE A 53 7.26 -2.45 0.73
CA ILE A 53 6.78 -3.52 -0.15
C ILE A 53 6.67 -3.02 -1.59
N PRO A 54 7.23 -3.71 -2.60
CA PRO A 54 7.11 -3.33 -4.00
C PRO A 54 5.74 -3.73 -4.60
N ALA A 55 4.64 -3.22 -4.03
CA ALA A 55 3.28 -3.69 -4.27
C ALA A 55 2.85 -3.62 -5.75
N LYS A 56 3.19 -2.52 -6.44
CA LYS A 56 2.91 -2.36 -7.88
C LYS A 56 3.55 -3.46 -8.73
N ARG A 57 4.82 -3.81 -8.45
CA ARG A 57 5.54 -4.88 -9.15
C ARG A 57 4.90 -6.23 -8.87
N GLU A 58 4.57 -6.50 -7.61
CA GLU A 58 3.99 -7.79 -7.22
C GLU A 58 2.57 -8.00 -7.77
N LEU A 59 1.73 -6.96 -7.79
CA LEU A 59 0.40 -7.02 -8.40
C LEU A 59 0.49 -7.30 -9.90
N ARG A 60 1.39 -6.63 -10.61
CA ARG A 60 1.62 -6.90 -12.04
C ARG A 60 2.04 -8.35 -12.28
N LEU A 61 2.99 -8.87 -11.49
CA LEU A 61 3.41 -10.27 -11.61
C LEU A 61 2.26 -11.24 -11.33
N MET A 62 1.40 -10.93 -10.35
CA MET A 62 0.20 -11.72 -10.09
C MET A 62 -0.81 -11.67 -11.25
N ASN A 63 -1.06 -10.50 -11.84
CA ASN A 63 -1.97 -10.34 -12.97
C ASN A 63 -1.52 -11.20 -14.15
N ILE A 64 -0.22 -11.12 -14.49
CA ILE A 64 0.40 -11.94 -15.54
C ILE A 64 0.24 -13.44 -15.24
N GLN A 65 0.51 -13.87 -14.00
CA GLN A 65 0.35 -15.27 -13.60
C GLN A 65 -1.10 -15.78 -13.68
N LEU A 66 -2.07 -14.89 -13.46
CA LEU A 66 -3.49 -15.23 -13.49
C LEU A 66 -4.11 -15.12 -14.89
N GLY A 67 -3.34 -14.72 -15.91
CA GLY A 67 -3.86 -14.48 -17.26
C GLY A 67 -4.82 -13.30 -17.35
N LEU A 68 -4.80 -12.40 -16.36
CA LEU A 68 -5.53 -11.14 -16.40
C LEU A 68 -4.63 -10.12 -17.11
N PHE A 69 -4.91 -9.84 -18.37
CA PHE A 69 -4.18 -8.82 -19.13
C PHE A 69 -4.57 -7.42 -18.60
N ASP A 70 -3.56 -6.62 -18.24
CA ASP A 70 -3.69 -5.22 -17.81
C ASP A 70 -3.93 -4.28 -19.01
#